data_AF-A0A961XKR6-F1
#
_entry.id   AF-A0A961XKR6-F1
#
_cell.length_a   1.000
_cell.length_b   1.000
_cell.length_c   1.000
_cell.angle_alpha   90.00
_cell.angle_beta   90.00
_cell.angle_gamma   90.00
#
_symmetry.space_group_name_H-M   'P 1'
#
loop_
_entity.id
_entity.type
_entity.pdbx_description
1 polymer ?
#
loop_
_entity_poly.entity_id
_entity_poly.type
_entity_poly.pdbx_seq_one_letter_code
_entity_poly.pdbx_strand_id
1 'polypeptide(L)'
;MDKGTIFLAAGGTGGHLFPAEALAHELQARGWRVELVTDHRAERYAGSFPAAETHIVASATIGSRNPFALVRAGLAIWRGVRQASRLIDKVGPKAVVGFGGYPT
;
A
#
# COMPACT_ATOMS: atom_id res chain seq x y z
N MET A 1 -6.78 4.64 23.80
CA MET A 1 -6.50 5.65 22.75
C MET A 1 -5.29 5.14 22.00
N ASP A 2 -5.39 5.01 20.67
CA ASP A 2 -4.30 4.48 19.85
C ASP A 2 -3.08 5.41 19.91
N LYS A 3 -1.87 4.83 19.90
CA LYS A 3 -0.60 5.59 19.92
C LYS A 3 -0.36 6.42 18.66
N GLY A 4 -1.17 6.19 17.63
CA GLY A 4 -1.08 6.79 16.31
C GLY A 4 -1.35 5.75 15.22
N THR A 5 -1.30 6.20 13.97
CA THR A 5 -1.49 5.34 12.79
C THR A 5 -0.15 4.93 12.19
N ILE A 6 -0.02 3.67 11.80
CA ILE A 6 1.08 3.13 11.00
C ILE A 6 0.51 2.64 9.68
N PHE A 7 1.18 3.02 8.59
CA PHE A 7 0.86 2.49 7.26
C PHE A 7 1.69 1.26 6.96
N LEU A 8 1.03 0.22 6.46
CA LEU A 8 1.70 -0.94 5.86
C LEU A 8 1.46 -0.86 4.36
N ALA A 9 2.53 -0.74 3.58
CA ALA A 9 2.47 -0.71 2.12
C ALA A 9 2.85 -2.09 1.58
N ALA A 10 1.85 -2.84 1.11
CA ALA A 10 2.04 -4.19 0.57
C ALA A 10 1.19 -4.36 -0.69
N GLY A 11 1.79 -4.78 -1.80
CA GLY A 11 1.11 -4.98 -3.08
C GLY A 11 1.32 -6.38 -3.68
N GLY A 12 0.59 -6.66 -4.76
CA GLY A 12 0.75 -7.91 -5.53
C GLY A 12 0.03 -9.10 -4.91
N THR A 13 0.78 -10.20 -4.66
CA THR A 13 0.25 -11.49 -4.19
C THR A 13 0.48 -11.69 -2.68
N GLY A 14 -0.03 -12.81 -2.13
CA GLY A 14 0.08 -13.16 -0.72
C GLY A 14 1.50 -13.10 -0.14
N GLY A 15 2.56 -13.29 -0.95
CA GLY A 15 3.96 -13.28 -0.48
C GLY A 15 4.40 -12.01 0.25
N HIS A 16 3.83 -10.84 -0.08
CA HIS A 16 4.08 -9.59 0.64
C HIS A 16 2.98 -9.24 1.64
N LEU A 17 1.76 -9.75 1.43
CA LEU A 17 0.63 -9.48 2.34
C LEU A 17 0.72 -10.28 3.64
N PHE A 18 1.15 -11.55 3.61
CA PHE A 18 1.28 -12.36 4.83
C PHE A 18 2.28 -11.79 5.85
N PRO A 19 3.51 -11.37 5.50
CA PRO A 19 4.39 -10.72 6.46
C PRO A 19 3.84 -9.36 6.94
N ALA A 20 3.11 -8.64 6.06
CA ALA A 20 2.44 -7.40 6.45
C ALA A 20 1.32 -7.65 7.46
N GLU A 21 0.54 -8.71 7.29
CA GLU A 21 -0.54 -9.13 8.18
C GLU A 21 0.01 -9.57 9.54
N ALA A 22 1.09 -10.34 9.55
CA ALA A 22 1.77 -10.72 10.79
C ALA A 22 2.24 -9.47 11.58
N LEU A 23 2.82 -8.48 10.89
CA LEU A 23 3.19 -7.22 11.54
C LEU A 23 1.96 -6.42 11.99
N ALA A 24 0.88 -6.41 11.21
CA ALA A 24 -0.35 -5.70 11.54
C ALA A 24 -0.93 -6.18 12.87
N HIS A 25 -0.99 -7.50 13.09
CA HIS A 25 -1.44 -8.09 14.35
C HIS A 25 -0.59 -7.63 15.54
N GLU A 26 0.74 -7.68 15.41
CA GLU A 26 1.65 -7.28 16.48
C GLU A 26 1.54 -5.78 16.81
N LEU A 27 1.44 -4.92 15.79
CA LEU A 27 1.26 -3.48 15.97
C LEU A 27 -0.07 -3.15 16.67
N GLN A 28 -1.16 -3.82 16.27
CA GLN A 28 -2.45 -3.67 16.92
C GLN A 28 -2.43 -4.13 18.38
N ALA A 29 -1.81 -5.29 18.66
CA ALA A 29 -1.62 -5.77 20.03
C ALA A 29 -0.83 -4.78 20.89
N ARG A 30 0.07 -4.01 20.28
CA ARG A 30 0.84 -2.92 20.92
C ARG A 30 0.10 -1.58 21.03
N GLY A 31 -1.15 -1.50 20.56
CA GLY A 31 -2.02 -0.33 20.63
C GLY A 31 -1.80 0.69 19.51
N TRP A 32 -1.35 0.26 18.34
CA TRP A 32 -1.27 1.08 17.13
C TRP A 32 -2.46 0.84 16.22
N ARG A 33 -2.94 1.92 15.58
CA ARG A 33 -3.87 1.81 14.46
C ARG A 33 -3.08 1.45 13.20
N VAL A 34 -3.52 0.43 12.49
CA VAL A 34 -2.87 -0.04 11.25
C VAL A 34 -3.78 0.20 10.07
N GLU A 35 -3.27 0.85 9.03
CA GLU A 35 -3.96 1.04 7.76
C GLU A 35 -3.11 0.47 6.61
N LEU A 36 -3.76 -0.25 5.71
CA LEU A 36 -3.10 -0.91 4.57
C LEU A 36 -3.12 0.04 3.37
N VAL A 37 -1.96 0.22 2.73
CA VAL A 37 -1.85 0.92 1.45
C VAL A 37 -1.47 -0.10 0.38
N THR A 38 -2.32 -0.27 -0.63
CA THR A 38 -2.15 -1.30 -1.65
C THR A 38 -2.62 -0.84 -3.03
N ASP A 39 -2.53 -1.71 -4.03
CA ASP A 39 -3.05 -1.46 -5.38
C ASP A 39 -4.19 -2.42 -5.73
N HIS A 40 -4.90 -2.14 -6.85
CA HIS A 40 -6.05 -2.94 -7.28
C HIS A 40 -5.76 -4.43 -7.47
N ARG A 41 -4.48 -4.85 -7.65
CA ARG A 41 -4.16 -6.28 -7.86
C ARG A 41 -4.25 -7.07 -6.56
N ALA A 42 -4.06 -6.39 -5.43
CA ALA A 42 -4.12 -6.97 -4.10
C ALA A 42 -5.50 -6.80 -3.44
N GLU A 43 -6.47 -6.13 -4.06
CA GLU A 43 -7.86 -6.01 -3.55
C GLU A 43 -8.46 -7.37 -3.19
N ARG A 44 -8.21 -8.39 -4.01
CA ARG A 44 -8.66 -9.78 -3.77
C ARG A 44 -8.12 -10.41 -2.48
N TYR A 45 -7.04 -9.86 -1.92
CA TYR A 45 -6.42 -10.33 -0.67
C TYR A 45 -6.60 -9.34 0.49
N ALA A 46 -7.01 -8.09 0.21
CA ALA A 46 -7.22 -7.06 1.21
C ALA A 46 -8.43 -7.33 2.11
N GLY A 47 -9.45 -8.04 1.62
CA GLY A 47 -10.68 -8.30 2.37
C GLY A 47 -10.51 -9.15 3.65
N SER A 48 -9.42 -9.93 3.75
CA SER A 48 -9.08 -10.69 4.97
C SER A 48 -8.01 -10.02 5.83
N PHE A 49 -7.41 -8.92 5.37
CA PHE A 49 -6.31 -8.28 6.07
C PHE A 49 -6.81 -7.54 7.31
N PRO A 50 -6.16 -7.66 8.48
CA PRO A 50 -6.59 -7.02 9.73
C PRO A 50 -6.21 -5.52 9.73
N ALA A 51 -6.65 -4.74 8.74
CA ALA A 51 -6.44 -3.29 8.71
C ALA A 51 -7.70 -2.56 9.14
N ALA A 52 -7.51 -1.42 9.82
CA ALA A 52 -8.60 -0.54 10.19
C ALA A 52 -9.20 0.19 8.98
N GLU A 53 -8.38 0.42 7.95
CA GLU A 53 -8.78 0.96 6.66
C GLU A 53 -7.80 0.48 5.58
N THR A 54 -8.30 0.30 4.35
CA THR A 54 -7.47 -0.05 3.18
C THR A 54 -7.56 1.04 2.12
N HIS A 55 -6.40 1.51 1.67
CA HIS A 55 -6.23 2.59 0.71
C HIS A 55 -5.70 2.04 -0.60
N ILE A 56 -6.49 2.19 -1.67
CA ILE A 56 -6.07 1.78 -3.01
C ILE A 56 -5.40 2.96 -3.72
N VAL A 57 -4.13 2.79 -4.09
CA VAL A 57 -3.32 3.78 -4.79
C VAL A 57 -3.01 3.28 -6.20
N ALA A 58 -3.03 4.19 -7.17
CA ALA A 58 -2.70 3.85 -8.55
C ALA A 58 -1.25 3.34 -8.65
N SER A 59 -1.09 2.18 -9.31
CA SER A 59 0.22 1.60 -9.64
C SER A 59 0.26 1.24 -11.12
N ALA A 60 1.46 1.19 -11.70
CA ALA A 60 1.66 0.74 -13.07
C ALA A 60 2.98 -0.03 -13.20
N THR A 61 2.98 -1.04 -14.08
CA THR A 61 4.16 -1.83 -14.42
C THR A 61 4.72 -1.37 -15.75
N ILE A 62 6.03 -1.10 -15.80
CA ILE A 62 6.72 -0.76 -17.06
C ILE A 62 7.07 -2.06 -17.77
N GLY A 63 6.11 -2.62 -18.52
CA GLY A 63 6.26 -3.93 -19.18
C GLY A 63 6.54 -3.90 -20.67
N SER A 64 6.54 -2.72 -21.32
CA SER A 64 6.64 -2.63 -22.79
C SER A 64 7.62 -1.55 -23.26
N ARG A 65 8.29 -1.79 -24.39
CA ARG A 65 9.17 -0.82 -25.07
C ARG A 65 8.41 0.25 -25.86
N ASN A 66 7.08 0.25 -25.84
CA ASN A 66 6.28 1.22 -26.58
C ASN A 66 6.33 2.60 -25.87
N PRO A 67 6.78 3.68 -26.54
CA PRO A 67 6.84 5.03 -25.98
C PRO A 67 5.51 5.53 -25.41
N PHE A 68 4.39 5.23 -26.05
CA PHE A 68 3.07 5.64 -25.56
C PHE A 68 2.67 4.92 -24.27
N ALA A 69 3.03 3.63 -24.15
CA ALA A 69 2.78 2.86 -22.94
C ALA A 69 3.66 3.32 -21.78
N LEU A 70 4.91 3.71 -22.06
CA LEU A 70 5.82 4.33 -21.09
C LEU A 70 5.25 5.64 -20.53
N VAL A 71 4.76 6.53 -21.40
CA VAL A 71 4.13 7.79 -20.95
C VAL A 71 2.91 7.51 -20.08
N ARG A 72 2.05 6.57 -20.47
CA ARG A 72 0.88 6.17 -19.66
C ARG A 72 1.30 5.61 -18.30
N ALA A 73 2.33 4.77 -18.25
CA ALA A 73 2.86 4.23 -17.01
C ALA A 73 3.43 5.34 -16.11
N GLY A 74 4.18 6.28 -16.68
CA GLY A 74 4.70 7.45 -15.96
C GLY A 74 3.59 8.31 -15.37
N LEU A 75 2.52 8.58 -16.13
CA LEU A 75 1.35 9.31 -15.63
C LEU A 75 0.63 8.57 -14.50
N ALA A 76 0.50 7.25 -14.60
CA ALA A 76 -0.11 6.43 -13.55
C ALA A 76 0.73 6.43 -12.26
N ILE A 77 2.06 6.27 -12.38
CA ILE A 77 2.99 6.36 -11.24
C ILE A 77 2.90 7.74 -10.61
N TRP A 78 2.94 8.82 -11.39
CA TRP A 78 2.81 10.18 -10.87
C TRP A 78 1.49 10.42 -10.14
N ARG A 79 0.37 9.88 -10.67
CA ARG A 79 -0.93 9.91 -9.97
C ARG A 79 -0.87 9.14 -8.64
N GLY A 80 -0.26 7.95 -8.64
CA GLY A 80 -0.06 7.14 -7.44
C GLY A 80 0.74 7.87 -6.37
N VAL A 81 1.86 8.49 -6.75
CA VAL A 81 2.68 9.32 -5.85
C VAL A 81 1.84 10.45 -5.24
N ARG A 82 1.08 11.19 -6.05
CA ARG A 82 0.22 12.27 -5.54
C ARG A 82 -0.90 11.77 -4.61
N GLN A 83 -1.47 10.61 -4.89
CA GLN A 83 -2.47 9.99 -4.02
C GLN A 83 -1.85 9.60 -2.68
N ALA A 84 -0.69 8.91 -2.70
CA ALA A 84 0.03 8.51 -1.50
C ALA A 84 0.46 9.72 -0.65
N SER A 85 1.00 10.78 -1.28
CA SER A 85 1.36 12.02 -0.56
C SER A 85 0.15 12.63 0.15
N ARG A 86 -0.99 12.78 -0.54
CA ARG A 86 -2.22 13.31 0.07
C ARG A 86 -2.73 12.43 1.22
N LEU A 87 -2.55 11.11 1.11
CA LEU A 87 -2.92 10.15 2.14
C LEU A 87 -2.06 10.32 3.39
N ILE A 88 -0.75 10.46 3.21
CA ILE A 88 0.19 10.74 4.30
C ILE A 88 -0.15 12.08 4.96
N ASP A 89 -0.43 13.13 4.17
CA ASP A 89 -0.79 14.45 4.70
C ASP A 89 -2.13 14.42 5.47
N LYS A 90 -3.12 13.66 4.97
CA LYS A 90 -4.46 13.57 5.58
C LYS A 90 -4.46 12.76 6.86
N VAL A 91 -3.78 11.60 6.87
CA VAL A 91 -3.82 10.66 8.00
C VAL A 91 -2.73 10.98 9.04
N GLY A 92 -1.60 11.55 8.61
CA GLY A 92 -0.46 11.84 9.47
C GLY A 92 0.13 10.58 10.14
N PRO A 93 0.46 9.51 9.38
CA PRO A 93 0.99 8.29 9.96
C PRO A 93 2.34 8.54 10.66
N LYS A 94 2.59 7.83 11.75
CA LYS A 94 3.84 7.90 12.51
C LYS A 94 4.97 7.12 11.84
N ALA A 95 4.63 6.11 11.05
CA ALA A 95 5.58 5.32 10.28
C ALA A 95 4.89 4.72 9.05
N VAL A 96 5.68 4.44 8.02
CA VAL A 96 5.27 3.69 6.83
C VAL A 96 6.23 2.52 6.66
N VAL A 97 5.71 1.30 6.60
CA VAL A 97 6.49 0.06 6.43
C VAL A 97 6.20 -0.54 5.07
N GLY A 98 7.21 -0.63 4.21
CA GLY A 98 7.10 -1.23 2.89
C GLY A 98 7.43 -2.72 2.91
N PHE A 99 6.51 -3.55 2.44
CA PHE A 99 6.70 -4.99 2.29
C PHE A 99 7.03 -5.41 0.86
N GLY A 100 6.92 -4.49 -0.10
CA GLY A 100 7.09 -4.80 -1.52
C GLY A 100 5.76 -5.08 -2.21
N GLY A 101 5.83 -5.69 -3.40
CA GLY A 101 4.66 -5.90 -4.26
C GLY A 101 4.82 -5.43 -5.70
N TYR A 102 5.99 -4.93 -6.06
CA TYR A 102 6.34 -4.75 -7.47
C TYR A 102 6.64 -6.13 -8.07
N PRO A 103 5.88 -6.59 -9.08
CA PRO A 103 6.27 -7.78 -9.80
C PRO A 103 7.60 -7.49 -10.52
N THR A 104 8.46 -8.49 -10.56
CA THR A 104 9.46 -8.60 -11.62
C THR A 104 8.76 -9.08 -12.89
#